data_AF-A0ABD2QU74-F1
#
_entry.id   AF-A0ABD2QU74-F1
#
_cell.length_a   1.000
_cell.length_b   1.000
_cell.length_c   1.000
_cell.angle_alpha   90.00
_cell.angle_beta   90.00
_cell.angle_gamma   90.00
#
_symmetry.space_group_name_H-M   'P 1'
#
loop_
_entity.id
_entity.type
_entity.pdbx_description
1 polymer ?
#
loop_
_entity_poly.entity_id
_entity_poly.type
_entity_poly.pdbx_seq_one_letter_code
_entity_poly.pdbx_strand_id
1 'polypeptide(L)'
;MGDIDDITKEKRVVFVTVGTTSFDALVRAVDTPEVKNELFKKGYTDILIQMGRGSYIPTRASAENGFPALDYFTFSSSIADYLKSASLVISHAGLQKLQG
;
A
#
# COMPACT_ATOMS: atom_id res chain seq x y z
N MET A 1 -25.68 3.09 -30.40
CA MET A 1 -25.34 3.93 -29.25
C MET A 1 -25.52 3.11 -28.00
N GLY A 2 -24.43 2.50 -27.56
CA GLY A 2 -24.30 1.79 -26.31
C GLY A 2 -22.87 2.05 -25.85
N ASP A 3 -22.56 3.33 -25.74
CA ASP A 3 -21.26 3.82 -25.37
C ASP A 3 -21.20 3.83 -23.83
N ILE A 4 -20.10 3.30 -23.28
CA ILE A 4 -19.47 3.73 -22.01
C ILE A 4 -20.20 3.15 -20.77
N ASP A 5 -19.64 2.32 -19.88
CA ASP A 5 -18.27 2.18 -19.39
C ASP A 5 -17.97 0.69 -19.10
N ASP A 6 -16.96 0.13 -19.77
CA ASP A 6 -16.16 -0.92 -19.16
C ASP A 6 -15.42 -0.25 -18.00
N ILE A 7 -16.08 -0.19 -16.82
CA ILE A 7 -15.43 0.23 -15.58
C ILE A 7 -14.45 -0.89 -15.25
N THR A 8 -13.32 -0.91 -15.94
CA THR A 8 -12.07 -1.30 -15.28
C THR A 8 -12.06 -0.45 -14.02
N LYS A 9 -12.41 -1.03 -12.87
CA LYS A 9 -12.29 -0.35 -11.58
C LYS A 9 -10.85 0.13 -11.55
N GLU A 10 -10.63 1.43 -11.75
CA GLU A 10 -9.28 1.98 -11.80
C GLU A 10 -8.57 1.49 -10.55
N LYS A 11 -7.49 0.73 -10.74
CA LYS A 11 -6.79 0.09 -9.64
C LYS A 11 -6.16 1.18 -8.78
N ARG A 12 -6.81 1.51 -7.66
CA ARG A 12 -6.36 2.59 -6.77
C ARG A 12 -5.49 2.01 -5.67
N VAL A 13 -4.18 2.05 -5.92
CA VAL A 13 -3.17 1.46 -5.05
C VAL A 13 -2.73 2.46 -3.98
N VAL A 14 -2.80 2.04 -2.72
CA VAL A 14 -2.16 2.71 -1.58
C VAL A 14 -0.79 2.09 -1.38
N PHE A 15 0.26 2.86 -1.59
CA PHE A 15 1.62 2.44 -1.33
C PHE A 15 2.09 2.91 0.04
N VAL A 16 2.49 1.97 0.89
CA VAL A 16 2.97 2.25 2.25
C VAL A 16 4.47 1.97 2.31
N THR A 17 5.27 2.95 2.75
CA THR A 17 6.73 2.77 2.93
C THR A 17 7.19 3.31 4.28
N VAL A 18 8.01 2.53 4.98
CA VAL A 18 8.55 2.86 6.31
C VAL A 18 10.02 3.30 6.29
N GLY A 19 10.65 3.39 5.12
CA GLY A 19 12.09 3.64 5.00
C GLY A 19 12.95 2.53 5.61
N THR A 20 14.20 2.84 5.98
CA THR A 20 15.16 1.86 6.54
C THR A 20 14.99 1.59 8.03
N THR A 21 14.17 2.37 8.72
CA THR A 21 13.86 2.22 10.14
C THR A 21 12.71 1.22 10.33
N SER A 22 12.91 0.21 11.18
CA SER A 22 11.88 -0.78 11.50
C SER A 22 10.70 -0.11 12.20
N PHE A 23 9.63 0.14 11.44
CA PHE A 23 8.41 0.72 11.98
C PHE A 23 7.23 -0.21 11.78
N ASP A 24 7.29 -1.33 12.49
CA ASP A 24 6.22 -2.34 12.56
C ASP A 24 4.88 -1.74 13.01
N ALA A 25 4.89 -0.60 13.71
CA ALA A 25 3.69 0.07 14.17
C ALA A 25 2.82 0.62 13.03
N LEU A 26 3.42 1.21 11.97
CA LEU A 26 2.65 1.67 10.81
C LEU A 26 2.11 0.46 10.02
N VAL A 27 2.93 -0.57 9.84
CA VAL A 27 2.50 -1.79 9.14
C VAL A 27 1.33 -2.44 9.88
N ARG A 28 1.43 -2.57 11.21
CA ARG A 28 0.33 -3.04 12.07
C ARG A 28 -0.92 -2.18 11.95
N ALA A 29 -0.76 -0.85 12.01
CA ALA A 29 -1.88 0.07 11.91
C ALA A 29 -2.62 -0.08 10.57
N VAL A 30 -1.88 -0.16 9.46
CA VAL A 30 -2.47 -0.37 8.12
C VAL A 30 -3.09 -1.75 7.96
N ASP A 31 -2.54 -2.77 8.61
CA ASP A 31 -3.09 -4.14 8.56
C ASP A 31 -4.34 -4.34 9.44
N THR A 32 -4.77 -3.33 10.20
CA THR A 32 -6.02 -3.40 10.96
C THR A 32 -7.25 -3.39 10.04
N PRO A 33 -8.32 -4.13 10.37
CA PRO A 33 -9.54 -4.15 9.56
C PRO A 33 -10.21 -2.78 9.47
N GLU A 34 -10.10 -1.95 10.50
CA GLU A 34 -10.65 -0.59 10.52
C GLU A 34 -10.00 0.26 9.43
N VAL A 35 -8.66 0.28 9.35
CA VAL A 35 -7.93 1.05 8.33
C VAL A 35 -8.18 0.49 6.94
N LYS A 36 -8.15 -0.84 6.76
CA LYS A 36 -8.44 -1.48 5.47
C LYS A 36 -9.85 -1.13 4.97
N ASN A 37 -10.85 -1.16 5.84
CA ASN A 37 -12.22 -0.80 5.50
C ASN A 37 -12.36 0.69 5.13
N GLU A 38 -11.72 1.60 5.88
CA GLU A 38 -11.75 3.02 5.55
C GLU A 38 -11.06 3.32 4.21
N LEU A 39 -9.95 2.66 3.90
CA LEU A 39 -9.30 2.76 2.60
C LEU A 39 -10.23 2.26 1.48
N PHE A 40 -10.89 1.12 1.69
CA PHE A 40 -11.85 0.61 0.71
C PHE A 40 -13.04 1.54 0.48
N LYS A 41 -13.62 2.11 1.55
CA LYS A 41 -14.70 3.11 1.46
C LYS A 41 -14.28 4.37 0.70
N LYS A 42 -13.01 4.75 0.79
CA LYS A 42 -12.42 5.85 0.00
C LYS A 42 -12.18 5.47 -1.46
N GLY A 43 -12.43 4.22 -1.84
CA GLY A 43 -12.30 3.70 -3.20
C GLY A 43 -10.92 3.12 -3.50
N TYR A 44 -10.06 2.89 -2.50
CA TYR A 44 -8.79 2.20 -2.70
C TYR A 44 -9.02 0.70 -2.76
N THR A 45 -8.50 0.05 -3.81
CA THR A 45 -8.73 -1.37 -4.07
C THR A 45 -7.56 -2.25 -3.64
N ASP A 46 -6.38 -1.66 -3.49
CA ASP A 46 -5.13 -2.37 -3.23
C ASP A 46 -4.26 -1.60 -2.26
N ILE A 47 -3.61 -2.33 -1.36
CA ILE A 47 -2.64 -1.84 -0.41
C ILE A 47 -1.35 -2.60 -0.68
N LEU A 48 -0.27 -1.86 -0.92
CA LEU A 48 1.05 -2.42 -1.14
C LEU A 48 2.01 -1.87 -0.09
N ILE A 49 2.56 -2.74 0.74
CA ILE A 49 3.43 -2.36 1.84
C ILE A 49 4.89 -2.70 1.51
N GLN A 50 5.74 -1.70 1.50
CA GLN A 50 7.19 -1.85 1.44
C GLN A 50 7.77 -1.87 2.86
N MET A 51 8.24 -3.04 3.28
CA MET A 51 8.80 -3.28 4.60
C MET A 51 10.33 -3.13 4.59
N GLY A 52 10.89 -2.44 5.58
CA GLY A 52 12.33 -2.38 5.81
C GLY A 52 12.85 -3.60 6.58
N ARG A 53 13.71 -3.37 7.57
CA ARG A 53 14.22 -4.39 8.51
C ARG A 53 13.21 -4.74 9.63
N GLY A 54 11.93 -4.46 9.42
CA GLY A 54 10.86 -4.74 10.38
C GLY A 54 10.69 -6.24 10.60
N SER A 55 10.11 -6.63 11.74
CA SER A 55 9.85 -8.04 12.07
C SER A 55 8.37 -8.40 11.94
N TYR A 56 7.49 -7.41 11.82
CA TYR A 56 6.07 -7.65 11.59
C TYR A 56 5.80 -7.97 10.12
N ILE A 57 5.06 -9.06 9.90
CA ILE A 57 4.64 -9.51 8.57
C ILE A 57 3.12 -9.37 8.50
N PRO A 58 2.57 -8.49 7.65
CA PRO A 58 1.13 -8.32 7.51
C PRO A 58 0.50 -9.52 6.81
N THR A 59 -0.78 -9.72 7.04
CA THR A 59 -1.51 -10.84 6.41
C THR A 59 -1.89 -10.48 4.98
N ARG A 60 -1.33 -11.21 4.00
CA ARG A 60 -1.73 -11.05 2.60
C ARG A 60 -3.21 -11.36 2.44
N ALA A 61 -3.90 -10.51 1.69
CA ALA A 61 -5.32 -10.68 1.42
C ALA A 61 -5.59 -10.38 -0.05
N SER A 62 -6.45 -11.19 -0.68
CA SER A 62 -7.02 -10.85 -1.96
C SER A 62 -8.16 -9.83 -1.76
N ALA A 63 -8.49 -9.08 -2.81
CA ALA A 63 -9.64 -8.19 -2.77
C ALA A 63 -10.93 -9.02 -2.67
N GLU A 64 -11.51 -9.11 -1.47
CA GLU A 64 -12.73 -9.89 -1.21
C GLU A 64 -13.71 -9.09 -0.34
N ASN A 65 -15.01 -9.30 -0.55
CA ASN A 65 -16.11 -8.84 0.31
C ASN A 65 -16.03 -7.40 0.84
N GLY A 66 -15.55 -6.45 0.04
CA GLY A 66 -15.48 -5.04 0.46
C GLY A 66 -14.21 -4.66 1.23
N PHE A 67 -13.15 -5.47 1.12
CA PHE A 67 -11.83 -5.14 1.61
C PHE A 67 -10.84 -4.97 0.44
N PRO A 68 -9.83 -4.10 0.59
CA PRO A 68 -8.80 -3.95 -0.42
C PRO A 68 -7.86 -5.16 -0.37
N ALA A 69 -7.30 -5.54 -1.51
CA ALA A 69 -6.19 -6.50 -1.55
C ALA A 69 -5.01 -5.94 -0.75
N LEU A 70 -4.30 -6.79 -0.01
CA LEU A 70 -3.10 -6.40 0.72
C LEU A 70 -1.96 -7.30 0.29
N ASP A 71 -0.89 -6.69 -0.20
CA ASP A 71 0.38 -7.35 -0.47
C ASP A 71 1.55 -6.58 0.15
N TYR A 72 2.67 -7.26 0.33
CA TYR A 72 3.88 -6.69 0.89
C TYR A 72 5.14 -7.25 0.26
N PHE A 73 6.17 -6.41 0.22
CA PHE A 73 7.52 -6.76 -0.20
C PHE A 73 8.54 -6.03 0.68
N THR A 74 9.79 -6.46 0.65
CA THR A 74 10.85 -5.88 1.49
C THR A 74 11.67 -4.85 0.72
N PHE A 75 12.63 -5.31 -0.08
CA PHE A 75 13.46 -4.47 -0.93
C PHE A 75 13.09 -4.68 -2.39
N SER A 76 12.95 -3.58 -3.11
CA SER A 76 12.82 -3.57 -4.57
C SER A 76 13.67 -2.44 -5.12
N SER A 77 14.41 -2.68 -6.20
CA SER A 77 15.11 -1.63 -6.95
C SER A 77 14.17 -0.67 -7.66
N SER A 78 12.87 -1.00 -7.71
CA SER A 78 11.82 -0.27 -8.46
C SER A 78 10.83 0.47 -7.55
N ILE A 79 11.23 0.88 -6.34
CA ILE A 79 10.37 1.68 -5.44
C ILE A 79 9.83 2.94 -6.15
N ALA A 80 10.63 3.56 -7.01
CA ALA A 80 10.22 4.73 -7.78
C ALA A 80 9.00 4.46 -8.70
N ASP A 81 8.89 3.26 -9.25
CA ASP A 81 7.76 2.88 -10.12
C ASP A 81 6.48 2.69 -9.31
N TYR A 82 6.57 2.13 -8.11
CA TYR A 82 5.45 2.06 -7.17
C TYR A 82 5.01 3.44 -6.71
N LEU A 83 5.96 4.34 -6.42
CA LEU A 83 5.65 5.71 -6.02
C LEU A 83 4.90 6.48 -7.11
N LYS A 84 5.29 6.28 -8.38
CA LYS A 84 4.63 6.90 -9.55
C LYS A 84 3.26 6.31 -9.84
N SER A 85 3.09 5.01 -9.60
CA SER A 85 1.86 4.28 -9.94
C SER A 85 0.82 4.30 -8.82
N ALA A 86 1.22 4.67 -7.60
CA ALA A 86 0.32 4.73 -6.45
C ALA A 86 -0.64 5.90 -6.54
N SER A 87 -1.90 5.66 -6.18
CA SER A 87 -2.91 6.71 -6.04
C SER A 87 -2.81 7.43 -4.69
N LEU A 88 -2.19 6.80 -3.71
CA LEU A 88 -1.88 7.38 -2.41
C LEU A 88 -0.56 6.79 -1.91
N VAL A 89 0.34 7.64 -1.43
CA VAL A 89 1.56 7.21 -0.75
C VAL A 89 1.47 7.56 0.74
N ILE A 90 1.49 6.55 1.60
CA ILE A 90 1.62 6.70 3.04
C ILE A 90 3.08 6.42 3.38
N SER A 91 3.84 7.47 3.65
CA SER A 91 5.22 7.34 4.10
C SER A 91 5.34 7.84 5.52
N HIS A 92 6.05 7.09 6.36
CA HIS A 92 6.60 7.68 7.57
C HIS A 92 7.79 8.54 7.14
N ALA A 93 7.84 9.81 7.55
CA ALA A 93 8.94 10.74 7.24
C ALA A 93 10.24 10.34 7.95
N GLY A 94 10.77 9.14 7.66
CA GLY A 94 12.12 8.75 8.01
C GLY A 94 13.11 9.63 7.25
N LEU A 95 14.07 10.20 7.96
CA LEU A 95 15.17 10.96 7.35
C LEU A 95 15.85 10.09 6.30
N GLN A 96 15.67 10.45 5.04
CA GLN A 96 16.31 9.79 3.91
C GLN A 96 17.77 10.25 3.89
N LYS A 97 18.69 9.46 4.45
CA LYS A 97 20.11 9.58 4.08
C LYS A 97 20.24 8.98 2.68
N LEU A 98 20.10 9.82 1.66
CA LEU A 98 20.65 9.56 0.34
C LEU A 98 22.18 9.43 0.54
N GLN A 99 22.71 8.22 0.55
CA GLN A 99 24.15 8.04 0.36
C GLN A 99 24.41 8.04 -1.14
N GLY A 100 25.06 9.11 -1.59
CA GLY A 100 25.67 9.20 -2.90
C GLY A 100 27.02 8.49 -2.95
#